data_AF-A0A7Y4QKT7-F1
#
_entry.id   AF-A0A7Y4QKT7-F1
#
_cell.length_a   1.000
_cell.length_b   1.000
_cell.length_c   1.000
_cell.angle_alpha   90.00
_cell.angle_beta   90.00
_cell.angle_gamma   90.00
#
_symmetry.space_group_name_H-M   'P 1'
#
loop_
_entity.id
_entity.type
_entity.pdbx_description
1 polymer ?
#
loop_
_entity_poly.entity_id
_entity_poly.type
_entity_poly.pdbx_seq_one_letter_code
_entity_poly.pdbx_strand_id
1 'polypeptide(L)'
;MFLINLIHFILDLAALALWINWRTYPQNTQRLAPPATLVGTLRRADPPLARRWHYLAGLGTLLVARVFLCRFIASAVFWTGILNAGVVSVVFRVEDLSQMFLYSLLSFGVVLWIFHLWMLLLSLVNPGVPEAAPFQHFARQHLGAVNNWPVFLKLILPLVGSTLLWWLISWPLTHWGFLPTRFTAMHRLEQALVIGIASYFVWKYLIAAVLLLHLVNSYVYFGNHGFWHYVNGVARLLLRPMAKIPMRVGKVDFAPVVALVLVLFLSHVAVDGLPLSKNYKIPGLVDLYARLPF
;
A
#
# COMPACT_ATOMS: atom_id res chain seq x y z
N MET A 1 9.46 -0.67 -22.46
CA MET A 1 9.59 -0.48 -20.99
C MET A 1 8.25 -0.29 -20.28
N PHE A 2 7.28 0.48 -20.81
CA PHE A 2 5.96 0.63 -20.17
C PHE A 2 5.18 -0.69 -20.00
N LEU A 3 5.14 -1.53 -21.06
CA LEU A 3 4.40 -2.80 -21.05
C LEU A 3 4.88 -3.77 -19.96
N ILE A 4 6.19 -3.89 -19.73
CA ILE A 4 6.74 -4.83 -18.73
C ILE A 4 6.42 -4.39 -17.30
N ASN A 5 6.49 -3.07 -17.04
CA ASN A 5 6.10 -2.50 -15.75
C ASN A 5 4.60 -2.71 -15.48
N LEU A 6 3.75 -2.58 -16.51
CA LEU A 6 2.32 -2.86 -16.40
C LEU A 6 2.06 -4.33 -16.06
N ILE A 7 2.76 -5.27 -16.70
CA ILE A 7 2.63 -6.71 -16.40
C ILE A 7 2.99 -7.00 -14.94
N HIS A 8 4.12 -6.47 -14.45
CA HIS A 8 4.51 -6.63 -13.05
C HIS A 8 3.47 -6.06 -12.09
N PHE A 9 2.95 -4.88 -12.40
CA PHE A 9 1.89 -4.25 -11.62
C PHE A 9 0.62 -5.10 -11.57
N ILE A 10 0.17 -5.65 -12.71
CA ILE A 10 -1.00 -6.53 -12.78
C ILE A 10 -0.77 -7.81 -11.98
N LEU A 11 0.43 -8.41 -12.08
CA LEU A 11 0.78 -9.61 -11.31
C LEU A 11 0.78 -9.33 -9.80
N ASP A 12 1.31 -8.20 -9.37
CA ASP A 12 1.26 -7.77 -7.97
C ASP A 12 -0.17 -7.50 -7.50
N LEU A 13 -1.03 -6.91 -8.33
CA LEU A 13 -2.46 -6.73 -8.04
C LEU A 13 -3.20 -8.06 -7.94
N ALA A 14 -2.92 -9.01 -8.83
CA ALA A 14 -3.51 -10.34 -8.79
C ALA A 14 -3.07 -11.10 -7.53
N ALA A 15 -1.79 -11.01 -7.15
CA ALA A 15 -1.28 -11.56 -5.90
C ALA A 15 -1.95 -10.91 -4.68
N LEU A 16 -2.12 -9.58 -4.70
CA LEU A 16 -2.83 -8.85 -3.65
C LEU A 16 -4.30 -9.30 -3.55
N ALA A 17 -4.98 -9.51 -4.67
CA ALA A 17 -6.35 -10.01 -4.69
C ALA A 17 -6.44 -11.42 -4.08
N LEU A 18 -5.52 -12.33 -4.42
CA LEU A 18 -5.44 -13.66 -3.82
C LEU A 18 -5.18 -13.59 -2.32
N TRP A 19 -4.31 -12.68 -1.87
CA TRP A 19 -4.04 -12.44 -0.46
C TRP A 19 -5.27 -11.90 0.28
N ILE A 20 -5.97 -10.93 -0.29
CA ILE A 20 -7.20 -10.37 0.27
C ILE A 20 -8.24 -11.47 0.42
N ASN A 21 -8.48 -12.23 -0.66
CA ASN A 21 -9.42 -13.36 -0.64
C ASN A 21 -9.05 -14.40 0.39
N TRP A 22 -7.76 -14.73 0.56
CA TRP A 22 -7.31 -15.63 1.61
C TRP A 22 -7.61 -15.13 3.04
N ARG A 23 -7.57 -13.82 3.27
CA ARG A 23 -7.86 -13.20 4.57
C ARG A 23 -9.36 -13.01 4.82
N THR A 24 -10.16 -12.84 3.77
CA THR A 24 -11.61 -12.59 3.87
C THR A 24 -12.47 -13.87 3.80
N TYR A 25 -12.00 -14.93 3.13
CA TYR A 25 -12.70 -16.23 3.07
C TYR A 25 -12.76 -16.90 4.47
N PRO A 26 -13.89 -17.51 4.86
CA PRO A 26 -14.68 -17.05 5.98
C PRO A 26 -14.11 -17.38 7.37
N GLN A 27 -14.00 -16.33 8.19
CA GLN A 27 -14.32 -16.34 9.63
C GLN A 27 -15.85 -16.48 9.88
N ASN A 28 -16.63 -16.64 8.82
CA ASN A 28 -18.09 -16.73 8.77
C ASN A 28 -18.65 -18.17 8.94
N THR A 29 -17.91 -19.07 9.58
CA THR A 29 -18.44 -20.37 10.06
C THR A 29 -19.06 -20.28 11.45
N GLN A 30 -19.02 -19.12 12.11
CA GLN A 30 -19.72 -18.90 13.37
C GLN A 30 -21.13 -18.35 13.13
N ARG A 31 -22.13 -19.20 13.43
CA ARG A 31 -23.60 -19.01 13.41
C ARG A 31 -24.36 -19.67 12.26
N LEU A 32 -24.06 -20.94 11.97
CA LEU A 32 -25.16 -21.87 11.70
C LEU A 32 -25.67 -22.33 13.06
N ALA A 33 -26.71 -21.66 13.57
CA ALA A 33 -27.49 -22.20 14.68
C ALA A 33 -27.96 -23.61 14.28
N PRO A 34 -27.92 -24.61 15.19
CA PRO A 34 -28.40 -25.95 14.86
C PRO A 34 -29.87 -25.87 14.41
N PRO A 35 -30.20 -26.27 13.16
CA PRO A 35 -31.57 -26.22 12.68
C PRO A 35 -32.42 -27.23 13.44
N ALA A 36 -33.42 -26.75 14.18
CA ALA A 36 -34.28 -27.56 15.03
C ALA A 36 -35.41 -28.30 14.27
N THR A 37 -35.37 -28.38 12.93
CA THR A 37 -36.48 -28.98 12.15
C THR A 37 -36.01 -29.80 10.94
N LEU A 38 -36.67 -30.96 10.76
CA LEU A 38 -36.46 -31.98 9.71
C LEU A 38 -36.69 -31.53 8.27
N VAL A 39 -37.20 -30.31 8.04
CA VAL A 39 -37.29 -29.71 6.69
C VAL A 39 -35.98 -29.01 6.32
N GLY A 40 -35.11 -28.73 7.30
CA GLY A 40 -33.76 -28.17 7.10
C GLY A 40 -32.69 -29.18 6.68
N THR A 41 -33.02 -30.48 6.58
CA THR A 41 -32.08 -31.54 6.16
C THR A 41 -31.96 -31.71 4.64
N LEU A 42 -32.79 -31.02 3.84
CA LEU A 42 -32.53 -30.86 2.40
C LEU A 42 -31.45 -29.79 2.19
N ARG A 43 -30.24 -30.12 2.64
CA ARG A 43 -29.03 -29.35 2.35
C ARG A 43 -28.81 -29.41 0.84
N ARG A 44 -29.11 -28.31 0.16
CA ARG A 44 -28.61 -28.04 -1.20
C ARG A 44 -27.11 -28.33 -1.17
N ALA A 45 -26.61 -29.13 -2.11
CA ALA A 45 -25.18 -29.39 -2.21
C ALA A 45 -24.46 -28.05 -2.36
N ASP A 46 -23.85 -27.58 -1.26
CA ASP A 46 -23.00 -26.40 -1.29
C ASP A 46 -21.94 -26.68 -2.36
N PRO A 47 -21.70 -25.79 -3.33
CA PRO A 47 -20.59 -25.95 -4.26
C PRO A 47 -19.31 -26.18 -3.43
N PRO A 48 -18.38 -27.05 -3.85
CA PRO A 48 -17.21 -27.39 -3.05
C PRO A 48 -16.50 -26.11 -2.67
N LEU A 49 -16.65 -25.74 -1.39
CA LEU A 49 -16.14 -24.50 -0.85
C LEU A 49 -14.64 -24.52 -1.07
N ALA A 50 -14.14 -23.62 -1.93
CA ALA A 50 -12.71 -23.52 -2.20
C ALA A 50 -11.99 -23.29 -0.87
N ARG A 51 -11.30 -24.34 -0.39
CA ARG A 51 -10.64 -24.33 0.90
C ARG A 51 -9.67 -23.16 0.93
N ARG A 52 -9.62 -22.40 2.03
CA ARG A 52 -8.79 -21.20 2.21
C ARG A 52 -7.34 -21.36 1.70
N TRP A 53 -6.77 -22.56 1.82
CA TRP A 53 -5.44 -22.91 1.29
C TRP A 53 -5.27 -22.77 -0.23
N HIS A 54 -6.33 -22.88 -1.05
CA HIS A 54 -6.23 -22.71 -2.50
C HIS A 54 -5.81 -21.30 -2.90
N TYR A 55 -6.20 -20.28 -2.14
CA TYR A 55 -5.75 -18.90 -2.39
C TYR A 55 -4.26 -18.72 -2.08
N LEU A 56 -3.74 -19.38 -1.04
CA LEU A 56 -2.30 -19.40 -0.76
C LEU A 56 -1.53 -20.20 -1.80
N ALA A 57 -2.06 -21.36 -2.21
CA ALA A 57 -1.45 -22.17 -3.26
C ALA A 57 -1.42 -21.38 -4.58
N GLY A 58 -2.52 -20.72 -4.95
CA GLY A 58 -2.59 -19.83 -6.11
C GLY A 58 -1.60 -18.68 -6.01
N LEU A 59 -1.44 -18.07 -4.84
CA LEU A 59 -0.46 -17.01 -4.60
C LEU A 59 0.98 -17.52 -4.78
N GLY A 60 1.31 -18.67 -4.19
CA GLY A 60 2.61 -19.31 -4.37
C GLY A 60 2.89 -19.63 -5.83
N THR A 61 1.94 -20.26 -6.52
CA THR A 61 2.03 -20.55 -7.95
C THR A 61 2.21 -19.28 -8.78
N LEU A 62 1.48 -18.20 -8.47
CA LEU A 62 1.59 -16.92 -9.18
C LEU A 62 2.98 -16.29 -9.00
N LEU A 63 3.52 -16.30 -7.77
CA LEU A 63 4.86 -15.76 -7.49
C LEU A 63 5.96 -16.56 -8.20
N VAL A 64 5.83 -17.89 -8.27
CA VAL A 64 6.74 -18.77 -9.01
C VAL A 64 6.58 -18.57 -10.51
N ALA A 65 5.35 -18.52 -11.03
CA ALA A 65 5.08 -18.27 -12.45
C ALA A 65 5.66 -16.92 -12.91
N ARG A 66 5.61 -15.89 -12.05
CA ARG A 66 6.26 -14.60 -12.32
C ARG A 66 7.76 -14.75 -12.57
N VAL A 67 8.48 -15.58 -11.80
CA VAL A 67 9.91 -15.83 -12.01
C VAL A 67 10.17 -16.37 -13.43
N PHE A 68 9.38 -17.35 -13.86
CA PHE A 68 9.50 -17.93 -15.19
C PHE A 68 9.16 -16.93 -16.31
N LEU A 69 8.07 -16.17 -16.15
CA LEU A 69 7.69 -15.11 -17.11
C LEU A 69 8.80 -14.07 -17.25
N CYS A 70 9.40 -13.66 -16.12
CA CYS A 70 10.47 -12.68 -16.14
C CYS A 70 11.70 -13.21 -16.88
N ARG A 71 12.08 -14.47 -16.68
CA ARG A 71 13.20 -15.07 -17.38
C ARG A 71 12.95 -15.19 -18.88
N PHE A 72 11.73 -15.56 -19.27
CA PHE A 72 11.33 -15.66 -20.67
C PHE A 72 11.28 -14.30 -21.38
N ILE A 73 10.83 -13.25 -20.69
CA ILE A 73 10.74 -11.90 -21.27
C ILE A 73 12.11 -11.19 -21.23
N ALA A 74 12.92 -11.41 -20.18
CA ALA A 74 14.20 -10.74 -20.03
C ALA A 74 15.24 -11.20 -21.06
N SER A 75 15.20 -12.46 -21.50
CA SER A 75 16.04 -12.94 -22.60
C SER A 75 15.77 -12.21 -23.93
N ALA A 76 14.58 -11.62 -24.10
CA ALA A 76 14.20 -10.88 -25.29
C ALA A 76 14.42 -9.36 -25.18
N VAL A 77 14.51 -8.79 -23.97
CA VAL A 77 14.42 -7.33 -23.75
C VAL A 77 15.58 -6.73 -22.93
N PHE A 78 16.56 -7.52 -22.47
CA PHE A 78 17.68 -7.06 -21.61
C PHE A 78 17.20 -6.20 -20.40
N TRP A 79 16.07 -6.61 -19.80
CA TRP A 79 15.48 -5.89 -18.68
C TRP A 79 16.20 -6.21 -17.37
N THR A 80 16.30 -5.23 -16.45
CA THR A 80 16.87 -5.40 -15.11
C THR A 80 15.81 -5.17 -14.04
N GLY A 81 15.81 -5.99 -12.99
CA GLY A 81 14.83 -5.92 -11.92
C GLY A 81 15.19 -4.82 -10.93
N ILE A 82 14.58 -3.63 -11.07
CA ILE A 82 14.77 -2.53 -10.12
C ILE A 82 13.60 -2.53 -9.14
N LEU A 83 13.88 -2.75 -7.85
CA LEU A 83 12.91 -2.61 -6.77
C LEU A 83 13.04 -1.23 -6.15
N ASN A 84 12.01 -0.40 -6.30
CA ASN A 84 11.94 0.91 -5.67
C ASN A 84 11.20 0.80 -4.34
N ALA A 85 11.92 0.81 -3.22
CA ALA A 85 11.36 0.85 -1.86
C ALA A 85 11.02 2.29 -1.40
N GLY A 86 10.70 3.18 -2.34
CA GLY A 86 10.49 4.60 -2.11
C GLY A 86 11.76 5.43 -2.36
N VAL A 87 12.67 5.47 -1.38
CA VAL A 87 13.91 6.26 -1.47
C VAL A 87 15.11 5.42 -1.93
N VAL A 88 15.05 4.10 -1.75
CA VAL A 88 16.13 3.16 -2.08
C VAL A 88 15.72 2.29 -3.25
N SER A 89 16.59 2.24 -4.27
CA SER A 89 16.46 1.33 -5.41
C SER A 89 17.44 0.17 -5.25
N VAL A 90 16.94 -1.07 -5.21
CA VAL A 90 17.77 -2.28 -5.22
C VAL A 90 17.69 -2.92 -6.60
N VAL A 91 18.86 -3.20 -7.19
CA VAL A 91 18.95 -3.82 -8.52
C VAL A 91 19.18 -5.33 -8.37
N PHE A 92 18.35 -6.12 -9.04
CA PHE A 92 18.39 -7.58 -9.06
C PHE A 92 18.82 -8.06 -10.46
N ARG A 93 19.69 -9.08 -10.48
CA ARG A 93 20.11 -9.72 -11.73
C ARG A 93 19.08 -10.76 -12.14
N VAL A 94 18.72 -10.77 -13.42
CA VAL A 94 17.64 -11.63 -13.94
C VAL A 94 18.12 -13.04 -14.31
N GLU A 95 19.43 -13.23 -14.42
CA GLU A 95 20.05 -14.52 -14.77
C GLU A 95 19.96 -15.54 -13.63
N ASP A 96 19.95 -15.07 -12.38
CA ASP A 96 19.91 -15.90 -11.18
C ASP A 96 18.47 -16.14 -10.72
N LEU A 97 18.05 -17.42 -10.72
CA LEU A 97 16.70 -17.83 -10.35
C LEU A 97 16.35 -17.43 -8.90
N SER A 98 17.29 -17.58 -7.98
CA SER A 98 17.12 -17.20 -6.57
C SER A 98 16.92 -15.70 -6.39
N GLN A 99 17.68 -14.87 -7.12
CA GLN A 99 17.54 -13.41 -7.09
C GLN A 99 16.19 -12.98 -7.67
N MET A 100 15.76 -13.62 -8.76
CA MET A 100 14.48 -13.33 -9.39
C MET A 100 13.29 -13.72 -8.52
N PHE A 101 13.38 -14.83 -7.79
CA PHE A 101 12.39 -15.22 -6.79
C PHE A 101 12.34 -14.22 -5.63
N LEU A 102 13.50 -13.79 -5.14
CA LEU A 102 13.59 -12.78 -4.08
C LEU A 102 12.99 -11.44 -4.53
N TYR A 103 13.24 -11.02 -5.77
CA TYR A 103 12.59 -9.85 -6.38
C TYR A 103 11.07 -10.00 -6.41
N SER A 104 10.55 -11.16 -6.86
CA SER A 104 9.10 -11.43 -6.90
C SER A 104 8.46 -11.31 -5.51
N LEU A 105 9.11 -11.90 -4.50
CA LEU A 105 8.66 -11.86 -3.11
C LEU A 105 8.72 -10.45 -2.51
N LEU A 106 9.83 -9.73 -2.72
CA LEU A 106 10.01 -8.38 -2.19
C LEU A 106 9.10 -7.35 -2.89
N SER A 107 8.91 -7.46 -4.21
CA SER A 107 7.96 -6.61 -4.96
C SER A 107 6.55 -6.77 -4.42
N PHE A 108 6.10 -8.02 -4.29
CA PHE A 108 4.80 -8.31 -3.70
C PHE A 108 4.74 -7.84 -2.23
N GLY A 109 5.80 -8.03 -1.46
CA GLY A 109 5.92 -7.56 -0.07
C GLY A 109 5.78 -6.04 0.06
N VAL A 110 6.37 -5.27 -0.84
CA VAL A 110 6.21 -3.80 -0.90
C VAL A 110 4.76 -3.42 -1.18
N VAL A 111 4.13 -4.04 -2.19
CA VAL A 111 2.72 -3.79 -2.53
C VAL A 111 1.80 -4.16 -1.36
N LEU A 112 2.07 -5.28 -0.71
CA LEU A 112 1.35 -5.73 0.46
C LEU A 112 1.50 -4.75 1.63
N TRP A 113 2.72 -4.25 1.87
CA TRP A 113 2.99 -3.25 2.91
C TRP A 113 2.25 -1.94 2.63
N ILE A 114 2.32 -1.43 1.40
CA ILE A 114 1.57 -0.25 0.94
C ILE A 114 0.07 -0.42 1.20
N PHE A 115 -0.49 -1.57 0.85
CA PHE A 115 -1.90 -1.88 1.10
C PHE A 115 -2.25 -1.82 2.60
N HIS A 116 -1.41 -2.36 3.49
CA HIS A 116 -1.65 -2.28 4.93
C HIS A 116 -1.54 -0.84 5.46
N LEU A 117 -0.60 -0.04 4.95
CA LEU A 117 -0.50 1.39 5.28
C LEU A 117 -1.74 2.16 4.85
N TRP A 118 -2.30 1.84 3.68
CA TRP A 118 -3.57 2.41 3.22
C TRP A 118 -4.73 2.04 4.14
N MET A 119 -4.84 0.76 4.52
CA MET A 119 -5.85 0.33 5.49
C MET A 119 -5.69 1.02 6.85
N LEU A 120 -4.44 1.23 7.28
CA LEU A 120 -4.15 1.96 8.51
C LEU A 120 -4.65 3.40 8.45
N LEU A 121 -4.43 4.11 7.33
CA LEU A 121 -4.98 5.45 7.13
C LEU A 121 -6.51 5.45 7.17
N LEU A 122 -7.16 4.51 6.49
CA LEU A 122 -8.63 4.38 6.51
C LEU A 122 -9.18 4.04 7.91
N SER A 123 -8.42 3.34 8.75
CA SER A 123 -8.78 3.08 10.15
C SER A 123 -8.62 4.33 11.02
N LEU A 124 -7.60 5.16 10.75
CA LEU A 124 -7.40 6.45 11.43
C LEU A 124 -8.52 7.44 11.07
N VAL A 125 -8.91 7.49 9.81
CA VAL A 125 -9.96 8.37 9.30
C VAL A 125 -11.31 7.69 9.41
N ASN A 126 -11.90 7.73 10.62
CA ASN A 126 -13.20 7.14 10.90
C ASN A 126 -14.35 8.17 10.71
N PRO A 127 -15.14 8.11 9.63
CA PRO A 127 -16.24 9.04 9.40
C PRO A 127 -17.43 8.88 10.37
N GLY A 128 -17.52 7.77 11.12
CA GLY A 128 -18.58 7.54 12.09
C GLY A 128 -19.99 7.41 11.50
N VAL A 129 -20.11 7.19 10.19
CA VAL A 129 -21.39 7.09 9.49
C VAL A 129 -21.86 5.63 9.49
N PRO A 130 -23.14 5.31 9.84
CA PRO A 130 -23.64 3.93 9.84
C PRO A 130 -23.55 3.24 8.48
N GLU A 131 -23.82 3.95 7.39
CA GLU A 131 -23.76 3.42 6.01
C GLU A 131 -22.33 3.14 5.52
N ALA A 132 -21.33 3.72 6.20
CA ALA A 132 -19.91 3.49 5.94
C ALA A 132 -19.37 2.19 6.59
N ALA A 133 -20.20 1.49 7.37
CA ALA A 133 -19.80 0.32 8.14
C ALA A 133 -19.14 -0.81 7.31
N PRO A 134 -19.55 -1.14 6.07
CA PRO A 134 -18.94 -2.25 5.33
C PRO A 134 -17.46 -2.01 4.96
N PHE A 135 -17.16 -0.83 4.41
CA PHE A 135 -15.79 -0.47 4.00
C PHE A 135 -14.87 -0.27 5.20
N GLN A 136 -15.41 0.27 6.29
CA GLN A 136 -14.68 0.36 7.52
C GLN A 136 -14.42 -1.01 8.14
N HIS A 137 -15.41 -1.91 8.12
CA HIS A 137 -15.22 -3.27 8.60
C HIS A 137 -14.14 -4.01 7.81
N PHE A 138 -14.12 -3.83 6.48
CA PHE A 138 -13.07 -4.36 5.60
C PHE A 138 -11.67 -3.89 6.03
N ALA A 139 -11.48 -2.58 6.20
CA ALA A 139 -10.19 -2.04 6.65
C ALA A 139 -9.78 -2.59 8.02
N ARG A 140 -10.74 -2.72 8.95
CA ARG A 140 -10.50 -3.28 10.30
C ARG A 140 -10.15 -4.76 10.27
N GLN A 141 -10.81 -5.55 9.42
CA GLN A 141 -10.56 -6.98 9.28
C GLN A 141 -9.13 -7.25 8.78
N HIS A 142 -8.63 -6.42 7.87
CA HIS A 142 -7.25 -6.54 7.37
C HIS A 142 -6.21 -6.18 8.44
N LEU A 143 -6.46 -5.15 9.26
CA LEU A 143 -5.57 -4.72 10.34
C LEU A 143 -5.60 -5.64 11.58
N GLY A 144 -6.70 -6.36 11.82
CA GLY A 144 -6.84 -7.27 12.96
C GLY A 144 -6.66 -6.54 14.31
N ALA A 145 -5.75 -7.05 15.15
CA ALA A 145 -5.49 -6.51 16.49
C ALA A 145 -5.01 -5.05 16.49
N VAL A 146 -4.32 -4.62 15.43
CA VAL A 146 -3.81 -3.25 15.27
C VAL A 146 -4.95 -2.22 15.25
N ASN A 147 -6.17 -2.63 14.88
CA ASN A 147 -7.30 -1.73 14.87
C ASN A 147 -7.66 -1.20 16.27
N ASN A 148 -7.45 -1.98 17.33
CA ASN A 148 -7.82 -1.59 18.69
C ASN A 148 -6.76 -0.70 19.36
N TRP A 149 -5.65 -0.41 18.67
CA TRP A 149 -4.59 0.42 19.22
C TRP A 149 -4.99 1.89 19.27
N PRO A 150 -4.43 2.66 20.22
CA PRO A 150 -4.62 4.10 20.27
C PRO A 150 -4.08 4.77 18.99
N VAL A 151 -4.64 5.93 18.66
CA VAL A 151 -4.29 6.69 17.45
C VAL A 151 -2.79 6.99 17.35
N PHE A 152 -2.12 7.33 18.46
CA PHE A 152 -0.69 7.63 18.46
C PHE A 152 0.17 6.41 18.08
N LEU A 153 -0.16 5.21 18.57
CA LEU A 153 0.53 3.97 18.22
C LEU A 153 0.33 3.62 16.75
N LYS A 154 -0.87 3.82 16.21
CA LYS A 154 -1.15 3.65 14.78
C LYS A 154 -0.36 4.64 13.93
N LEU A 155 -0.18 5.88 14.40
CA LEU A 155 0.59 6.89 13.68
C LEU A 155 2.08 6.59 13.68
N ILE A 156 2.63 5.98 14.74
CA ILE A 156 4.04 5.57 14.84
C ILE A 156 4.31 4.26 14.07
N LEU A 157 3.28 3.45 13.81
CA LEU A 157 3.44 2.13 13.21
C LEU A 157 4.07 2.13 11.80
N PRO A 158 3.74 3.04 10.87
CA PRO A 158 4.42 3.12 9.58
C PRO A 158 5.92 3.32 9.72
N LEU A 159 6.35 4.20 10.65
CA LEU A 159 7.75 4.46 10.93
C LEU A 159 8.44 3.21 11.47
N VAL A 160 8.01 2.72 12.64
CA VAL A 160 8.66 1.61 13.33
C VAL A 160 8.58 0.32 12.50
N GLY A 161 7.42 0.05 11.90
CA GLY A 161 7.21 -1.14 11.08
C GLY A 161 8.10 -1.16 9.85
N SER A 162 8.16 -0.05 9.10
CA SER A 162 9.00 0.02 7.89
C SER A 162 10.49 0.03 8.23
N THR A 163 10.89 0.71 9.32
CA THR A 163 12.27 0.70 9.80
C THR A 163 12.70 -0.70 10.24
N LEU A 164 11.92 -1.40 11.05
CA LEU A 164 12.26 -2.76 11.47
C LEU A 164 12.29 -3.74 10.29
N LEU A 165 11.31 -3.65 9.39
CA LEU A 165 11.23 -4.51 8.22
C LEU A 165 12.42 -4.30 7.29
N TRP A 166 12.79 -3.05 7.01
CA TRP A 166 13.98 -2.75 6.21
C TRP A 166 15.26 -3.18 6.93
N TRP A 167 15.39 -2.91 8.22
CA TRP A 167 16.56 -3.29 9.00
C TRP A 167 16.79 -4.80 8.94
N LEU A 168 15.75 -5.61 9.15
CA LEU A 168 15.80 -7.08 9.05
C LEU A 168 16.14 -7.55 7.63
N ILE A 169 15.54 -6.96 6.60
CA ILE A 169 15.77 -7.33 5.19
C ILE A 169 17.16 -6.87 4.70
N SER A 170 17.72 -5.81 5.27
CA SER A 170 19.04 -5.28 4.88
C SER A 170 20.19 -6.26 5.12
N TRP A 171 20.07 -7.09 6.17
CA TRP A 171 21.06 -8.11 6.52
C TRP A 171 21.25 -9.17 5.44
N PRO A 172 20.21 -9.94 5.04
CA PRO A 172 20.33 -10.92 3.97
C PRO A 172 20.68 -10.26 2.63
N LEU A 173 20.15 -9.06 2.34
CA LEU A 173 20.50 -8.33 1.12
C LEU A 173 22.00 -8.02 1.01
N THR A 174 22.66 -7.67 2.13
CA THR A 174 24.11 -7.44 2.11
C THR A 174 24.90 -8.73 2.07
N HIS A 175 24.45 -9.76 2.79
CA HIS A 175 25.09 -11.07 2.75
C HIS A 175 25.11 -11.66 1.34
N TRP A 176 24.06 -11.41 0.55
CA TRP A 176 23.95 -11.83 -0.85
C TRP A 176 24.54 -10.83 -1.86
N GLY A 177 25.18 -9.74 -1.41
CA GLY A 177 25.90 -8.81 -2.29
C GLY A 177 25.02 -7.83 -3.08
N PHE A 178 23.74 -7.68 -2.73
CA PHE A 178 22.84 -6.69 -3.37
C PHE A 178 23.05 -5.26 -2.86
N LEU A 179 23.64 -5.14 -1.67
CA LEU A 179 23.97 -3.88 -1.02
C LEU A 179 25.49 -3.85 -0.76
N PRO A 180 26.15 -2.67 -0.88
CA PRO A 180 27.56 -2.51 -0.54
C PRO A 180 27.93 -3.17 0.81
N THR A 181 29.03 -3.92 0.84
CA THR A 181 29.42 -4.75 2.00
C THR A 181 29.91 -3.94 3.21
N ARG A 182 30.05 -2.61 3.09
CA ARG A 182 30.70 -1.73 4.09
C ARG A 182 29.75 -0.99 5.04
N PHE A 183 28.47 -1.35 5.12
CA PHE A 183 27.58 -0.69 6.07
C PHE A 183 27.84 -1.12 7.52
N THR A 184 28.36 -0.20 8.33
CA THR A 184 28.31 -0.28 9.80
C THR A 184 26.85 -0.42 10.26
N ALA A 185 26.61 -1.09 11.39
CA ALA A 185 25.25 -1.27 11.93
C ALA A 185 24.48 0.06 12.11
N MET A 186 25.19 1.15 12.42
CA MET A 186 24.63 2.50 12.54
C MET A 186 24.08 3.00 11.19
N HIS A 187 24.84 2.89 10.10
CA HIS A 187 24.41 3.32 8.76
C HIS A 187 23.17 2.54 8.26
N ARG A 188 23.07 1.25 8.61
CA ARG A 188 21.85 0.45 8.31
C ARG A 188 20.63 0.98 9.04
N LEU A 189 20.80 1.40 10.30
CA LEU A 189 19.73 1.98 11.09
C LEU A 189 19.29 3.33 10.50
N GLU A 190 20.23 4.19 10.10
CA GLU A 190 19.95 5.46 9.44
C GLU A 190 19.17 5.26 8.14
N GLN A 191 19.59 4.33 7.28
CA GLN A 191 18.87 3.98 6.06
C GLN A 191 17.46 3.45 6.37
N ALA A 192 17.33 2.57 7.37
CA ALA A 192 16.05 2.03 7.78
C ALA A 192 15.11 3.13 8.34
N LEU A 193 15.67 4.14 9.03
CA LEU A 193 14.93 5.27 9.55
C LEU A 193 14.44 6.18 8.42
N VAL A 194 15.29 6.46 7.42
CA VAL A 194 14.92 7.19 6.20
C VAL A 194 13.75 6.52 5.49
N ILE A 195 13.77 5.18 5.35
CA ILE A 195 12.66 4.41 4.76
C ILE A 195 11.41 4.44 5.65
N GLY A 196 11.61 4.38 6.96
CA GLY A 196 10.57 4.61 7.96
C GLY A 196 9.82 5.92 7.74
N ILE A 197 10.55 7.02 7.60
CA ILE A 197 9.98 8.34 7.30
C ILE A 197 9.35 8.35 5.90
N ALA A 198 10.01 7.73 4.91
CA ALA A 198 9.50 7.66 3.55
C ALA A 198 8.14 6.94 3.45
N SER A 199 7.85 6.01 4.36
CA SER A 199 6.61 5.23 4.37
C SER A 199 5.34 6.09 4.49
N TYR A 200 5.41 7.24 5.17
CA TYR A 200 4.26 8.16 5.29
C TYR A 200 3.83 8.76 3.95
N PHE A 201 4.76 8.93 3.01
CA PHE A 201 4.44 9.49 1.69
C PHE A 201 3.59 8.55 0.83
N VAL A 202 3.49 7.26 1.20
CA VAL A 202 2.58 6.31 0.53
C VAL A 202 1.12 6.72 0.69
N TRP A 203 0.76 7.40 1.78
CA TRP A 203 -0.60 7.89 2.02
C TRP A 203 -1.06 8.93 1.01
N LYS A 204 -0.14 9.65 0.35
CA LYS A 204 -0.48 10.68 -0.65
C LYS A 204 -1.34 10.13 -1.78
N TYR A 205 -1.06 8.90 -2.23
CA TYR A 205 -1.78 8.27 -3.34
C TYR A 205 -3.22 7.96 -2.95
N LEU A 206 -3.44 7.46 -1.74
CA LEU A 206 -4.79 7.17 -1.23
C LEU A 206 -5.56 8.47 -0.96
N ILE A 207 -4.92 9.47 -0.34
CA ILE A 207 -5.52 10.79 -0.11
C ILE A 207 -5.94 11.41 -1.44
N ALA A 208 -5.04 11.42 -2.43
CA ALA A 208 -5.30 11.94 -3.77
C ALA A 208 -6.49 11.22 -4.44
N ALA A 209 -6.51 9.89 -4.39
CA ALA A 209 -7.61 9.10 -4.95
C ALA A 209 -8.95 9.40 -4.27
N VAL A 210 -8.99 9.49 -2.93
CA VAL A 210 -10.22 9.83 -2.19
C VAL A 210 -10.70 11.23 -2.52
N LEU A 211 -9.80 12.23 -2.59
CA LEU A 211 -10.15 13.60 -2.96
C LEU A 211 -10.66 13.71 -4.39
N LEU A 212 -10.04 12.98 -5.33
CA LEU A 212 -10.49 12.93 -6.73
C LEU A 212 -11.86 12.28 -6.84
N LEU A 213 -12.09 11.15 -6.17
CA LEU A 213 -13.41 10.50 -6.12
C LEU A 213 -14.48 11.41 -5.50
N HIS A 214 -14.14 12.13 -4.42
CA HIS A 214 -15.02 13.11 -3.81
C HIS A 214 -15.36 14.26 -4.76
N LEU A 215 -14.37 14.74 -5.52
CA LEU A 215 -14.56 15.76 -6.54
C LEU A 215 -15.50 15.26 -7.63
N VAL A 216 -15.24 14.08 -8.19
CA VAL A 216 -16.07 13.46 -9.23
C VAL A 216 -17.51 13.26 -8.74
N ASN A 217 -17.71 12.80 -7.50
CA ASN A 217 -19.04 12.64 -6.92
C ASN A 217 -19.75 13.97 -6.60
N SER A 218 -19.00 15.06 -6.44
CA SER A 218 -19.57 16.40 -6.23
C SER A 218 -20.09 17.01 -7.53
N TYR A 219 -19.52 16.64 -8.68
CA TYR A 219 -19.97 17.09 -10.01
C TYR A 219 -20.95 16.13 -10.68
N VAL A 220 -20.79 14.83 -10.47
CA VAL A 220 -21.62 13.77 -11.05
C VAL A 220 -22.29 13.03 -9.92
N TYR A 221 -23.63 13.09 -9.89
CA TYR A 221 -24.41 12.37 -8.88
C TYR A 221 -24.52 10.89 -9.25
N PHE A 222 -23.87 10.03 -8.47
CA PHE A 222 -23.89 8.57 -8.68
C PHE A 222 -24.96 7.83 -7.86
N GLY A 223 -25.90 8.55 -7.26
CA GLY A 223 -26.97 7.95 -6.46
C GLY A 223 -26.62 7.75 -4.98
N ASN A 224 -27.60 7.24 -4.23
CA ASN A 224 -27.51 6.99 -2.79
C ASN A 224 -26.83 5.64 -2.50
N HIS A 225 -25.51 5.55 -2.70
CA HIS A 225 -24.74 4.32 -2.48
C HIS A 225 -23.77 4.49 -1.29
N GLY A 226 -23.69 3.50 -0.41
CA GLY A 226 -22.85 3.55 0.81
C GLY A 226 -21.36 3.80 0.55
N PHE A 227 -20.86 3.41 -0.63
CA PHE A 227 -19.49 3.73 -1.08
C PHE A 227 -19.26 5.24 -1.19
N TRP A 228 -20.17 5.99 -1.84
CA TRP A 228 -20.02 7.43 -2.02
C TRP A 228 -20.15 8.18 -0.69
N HIS A 229 -21.01 7.71 0.21
CA HIS A 229 -21.08 8.23 1.58
C HIS A 229 -19.80 8.01 2.37
N TYR A 230 -19.18 6.83 2.24
CA TYR A 230 -17.88 6.54 2.83
C TYR A 230 -16.80 7.49 2.29
N VAL A 231 -16.67 7.60 0.97
CA VAL A 231 -15.71 8.50 0.30
C VAL A 231 -15.92 9.94 0.76
N ASN A 232 -17.15 10.44 0.76
CA ASN A 232 -17.47 11.80 1.20
C ASN A 232 -17.18 12.01 2.70
N GLY A 233 -17.42 10.99 3.53
CA GLY A 233 -17.07 11.03 4.95
C GLY A 233 -15.56 11.14 5.18
N VAL A 234 -14.78 10.27 4.54
CA VAL A 234 -13.31 10.27 4.62
C VAL A 234 -12.73 11.56 4.04
N ALA A 235 -13.19 12.00 2.88
CA ALA A 235 -12.73 13.24 2.24
C ALA A 235 -12.98 14.46 3.13
N ARG A 236 -14.17 14.58 3.74
CA ARG A 236 -14.46 15.68 4.68
C ARG A 236 -13.54 15.69 5.89
N LEU A 237 -13.19 14.51 6.43
CA LEU A 237 -12.22 14.40 7.53
C LEU A 237 -10.81 14.81 7.10
N LEU A 238 -10.38 14.40 5.90
CA LEU A 238 -9.09 14.82 5.33
C LEU A 238 -9.05 16.32 5.04
N LEU A 239 -10.18 16.93 4.69
CA LEU A 239 -10.31 18.35 4.40
C LEU A 239 -10.55 19.23 5.65
N ARG A 240 -10.83 18.64 6.83
CA ARG A 240 -10.98 19.39 8.10
C ARG A 240 -9.89 20.42 8.39
N PRO A 241 -8.58 20.14 8.25
CA PRO A 241 -7.56 21.16 8.47
C PRO A 241 -7.72 22.38 7.56
N MET A 242 -8.24 22.18 6.34
CA MET A 242 -8.45 23.24 5.34
C MET A 242 -9.84 23.88 5.44
N ALA A 243 -10.75 23.35 6.26
CA ALA A 243 -12.10 23.88 6.46
C ALA A 243 -12.11 25.31 7.04
N LYS A 244 -11.00 25.76 7.63
CA LYS A 244 -10.82 27.13 8.13
C LYS A 244 -10.63 28.16 7.02
N ILE A 245 -10.25 27.74 5.82
CA ILE A 245 -10.00 28.64 4.69
C ILE A 245 -11.25 28.61 3.80
N PRO A 246 -11.98 29.74 3.65
CA PRO A 246 -13.18 29.79 2.80
C PRO A 246 -12.78 29.71 1.33
N MET A 247 -12.66 28.50 0.77
CA MET A 247 -12.29 28.23 -0.62
C MET A 247 -13.50 27.93 -1.52
N ARG A 248 -14.65 28.52 -1.20
CA ARG A 248 -15.88 28.38 -1.98
C ARG A 248 -16.06 29.60 -2.87
N VAL A 249 -16.13 29.38 -4.17
CA VAL A 249 -16.44 30.43 -5.16
C VAL A 249 -17.82 30.11 -5.72
N GLY A 250 -18.84 30.85 -5.26
CA GLY A 250 -20.23 30.60 -5.61
C GLY A 250 -20.71 29.23 -5.10
N LYS A 251 -21.16 28.37 -6.02
CA LYS A 251 -21.62 26.99 -5.72
C LYS A 251 -20.51 25.94 -5.79
N VAL A 252 -19.29 26.32 -6.20
CA VAL A 252 -18.17 25.40 -6.41
C VAL A 252 -17.23 25.41 -5.21
N ASP A 253 -16.95 24.22 -4.66
CA ASP A 253 -15.99 24.02 -3.58
C ASP A 253 -14.63 23.62 -4.16
N PHE A 254 -13.63 24.50 -4.06
CA PHE A 254 -12.27 24.26 -4.55
C PHE A 254 -11.36 23.60 -3.50
N ALA A 255 -11.84 23.40 -2.27
CA ALA A 255 -11.02 22.82 -1.20
C ALA A 255 -10.41 21.45 -1.57
N PRO A 256 -11.11 20.51 -2.24
CA PRO A 256 -10.54 19.24 -2.67
C PRO A 256 -9.38 19.39 -3.66
N VAL A 257 -9.46 20.36 -4.59
CA VAL A 257 -8.42 20.62 -5.59
C VAL A 257 -7.17 21.20 -4.92
N VAL A 258 -7.35 22.21 -4.08
CA VAL A 258 -6.23 22.84 -3.37
C VAL A 258 -5.57 21.83 -2.42
N ALA A 259 -6.35 21.00 -1.72
CA ALA A 259 -5.82 19.93 -0.89
C ALA A 259 -5.01 18.91 -1.68
N LEU A 260 -5.50 18.50 -2.86
CA LEU A 260 -4.80 17.59 -3.76
C LEU A 260 -3.45 18.17 -4.18
N VAL A 261 -3.44 19.41 -4.68
CA VAL A 261 -2.21 20.10 -5.09
C VAL A 261 -1.24 20.22 -3.91
N LEU A 262 -1.73 20.63 -2.74
CA LEU A 262 -0.92 20.80 -1.55
C LEU A 262 -0.27 19.49 -1.09
N VAL A 263 -1.03 18.40 -1.04
CA VAL A 263 -0.52 17.07 -0.62
C VAL A 263 0.54 16.57 -1.60
N LEU A 264 0.30 16.70 -2.91
CA LEU A 264 1.27 16.28 -3.93
C LEU A 264 2.53 17.16 -3.91
N PHE A 265 2.35 18.48 -3.78
CA PHE A 265 3.46 19.44 -3.72
C PHE A 265 4.31 19.22 -2.46
N LEU A 266 3.71 19.17 -1.27
CA LEU A 266 4.42 18.91 -0.02
C LEU A 266 5.15 17.58 -0.05
N SER A 267 4.54 16.53 -0.64
CA SER A 267 5.23 15.26 -0.80
C SER A 267 6.41 15.36 -1.76
N HIS A 268 6.27 16.07 -2.88
CA HIS A 268 7.34 16.22 -3.86
C HIS A 268 8.52 16.98 -3.23
N VAL A 269 8.24 18.10 -2.57
CA VAL A 269 9.26 18.91 -1.86
C VAL A 269 9.96 18.11 -0.77
N ALA A 270 9.22 17.34 0.02
CA ALA A 270 9.83 16.56 1.10
C ALA A 270 10.69 15.38 0.61
N VAL A 271 10.33 14.77 -0.52
CA VAL A 271 11.07 13.64 -1.09
C VAL A 271 12.26 14.12 -1.91
N ASP A 272 12.02 15.01 -2.87
CA ASP A 272 12.99 15.40 -3.91
C ASP A 272 13.78 16.68 -3.55
N GLY A 273 13.32 17.41 -2.53
CA GLY A 273 13.88 18.70 -2.12
C GLY A 273 13.32 19.87 -2.92
N LEU A 274 13.68 21.09 -2.52
CA LEU A 274 13.27 22.32 -3.23
C LEU A 274 14.50 23.02 -3.81
N PRO A 275 14.66 23.11 -5.14
CA PRO A 275 15.69 23.94 -5.74
C PRO A 275 15.29 25.41 -5.59
N LEU A 276 15.98 26.16 -4.74
CA LEU A 276 15.75 27.60 -4.52
C LEU A 276 16.53 28.45 -5.53
N SER A 277 17.71 28.00 -5.93
CA SER A 277 18.61 28.67 -6.89
C SER A 277 19.60 27.67 -7.47
N LYS A 278 20.36 28.05 -8.52
CA LYS A 278 21.42 27.22 -9.12
C LYS A 278 22.39 26.62 -8.10
N ASN A 279 22.60 27.31 -6.97
CA ASN A 279 23.58 26.93 -5.95
C ASN A 279 22.95 26.53 -4.60
N TYR A 280 21.64 26.67 -4.43
CA TYR A 280 20.97 26.41 -3.15
C TYR A 280 19.75 25.51 -3.37
N LYS A 281 19.82 24.31 -2.79
CA LYS A 281 18.74 23.32 -2.77
C LYS A 281 18.45 22.96 -1.31
N ILE A 282 17.20 23.08 -0.89
CA ILE A 282 16.75 22.49 0.37
C ILE A 282 16.76 20.97 0.17
N PRO A 283 17.57 20.20 0.93
CA PRO A 283 17.74 18.77 0.70
C PRO A 283 16.42 18.03 1.02
N GLY A 284 15.99 17.19 0.08
CA GLY A 284 14.92 16.22 0.31
C GLY A 284 15.41 14.93 0.97
N LEU A 285 14.50 14.01 1.25
CA LEU A 285 14.85 12.66 1.73
C LEU A 285 15.80 11.90 0.79
N VAL A 286 15.68 12.10 -0.52
CA VAL A 286 16.60 11.50 -1.50
C VAL A 286 18.00 12.08 -1.36
N ASP A 287 18.13 13.40 -1.14
CA ASP A 287 19.43 14.04 -0.93
C ASP A 287 20.05 13.63 0.41
N LEU A 288 19.24 13.48 1.46
CA LEU A 288 19.68 12.96 2.76
C LEU A 288 20.20 11.54 2.64
N TYR A 289 19.50 10.68 1.89
CA TYR A 289 19.96 9.33 1.59
C TYR A 289 21.27 9.33 0.79
N ALA A 290 21.39 10.18 -0.23
CA ALA A 290 22.60 10.28 -1.06
C ALA A 290 23.83 10.80 -0.30
N ARG A 291 23.63 11.52 0.81
CA ARG A 291 24.70 12.01 1.69
C ARG A 291 25.18 10.97 2.70
N LEU A 292 24.50 9.84 2.84
CA LEU A 292 24.97 8.76 3.69
C LEU A 292 26.24 8.16 3.06
N PRO A 293 27.35 8.05 3.80
CA PRO A 293 28.58 7.49 3.26
C PRO A 293 28.38 6.00 2.95
N PHE A 294 28.62 5.62 1.68
CA PHE A 294 28.59 4.24 1.18
C PHE A 294 29.97 3.58 1.24
#